data_AF-A0A8T3MZK9-F1
#
_entry.id   AF-A0A8T3MZK9-F1
#
_cell.length_a   1.000
_cell.length_b   1.000
_cell.length_c   1.000
_cell.angle_alpha   90.00
_cell.angle_beta   90.00
_cell.angle_gamma   90.00
#
_symmetry.space_group_name_H-M   'P 1'
#
loop_
_entity.id
_entity.type
_entity.pdbx_description
1 polymer ?
#
loop_
_entity_poly.entity_id
_entity_poly.type
_entity_poly.pdbx_seq_one_letter_code
_entity_poly.pdbx_strand_id
1 'polypeptide(L)'
;MSTTLVRDRLALLVAVVAFAFGLLPLTFARYEPGIRLGLDATADHLIVQDVDPLGPAAQDGIQPGLIVVTLNGTPLIDLPQPVLSTPDPDGNQTVIGGEPITPRNRLGSDGLAQLLDTRIDSLDLIAPADLASGSAANGYPLFGVFYPGWRGLENAAQLILAGLAILLVGAWWIATGRAGESLRGVAMPLVTAVAAPFLVSTLADSGLPVPMTVSGVLLVVAMLPLALALAARIEVPIDRRFAHGAIVMFAAAATIMAVAYVSQPPNRDTLGNLRWGFTGAIPILPGLIAAGPLDIHASRTSRGAGGLLRAAELAIAGATPLFALFVGGGLGIWPLVLWLTAVALAGRFTVRPLARLATRATLQRDLVVAATEAERARLAADIHDDALQELTLLVRRLESSGDTEGAEIGRTVADRLRAICGDLRLPILDDLGVGPALDWLVLRIERLAGGEVRLERADDTRHNPDVELAIFRVAQEALANAVKHGKPPIVVRYRSTPAGISLAIDDAGPGISDEAPLDAERAGRFGLLNMAQRAEQIGAILDVKRWPSGGTHVALEWRPH
;
A
#
# COMPACT_ATOMS: atom_id res chain seq x y z
N MET A 1 24.03 8.88 -8.65
CA MET A 1 22.64 8.72 -9.14
C MET A 1 21.92 7.79 -8.18
N SER A 2 20.73 8.12 -7.66
CA SER A 2 20.03 7.20 -6.75
C SER A 2 19.63 5.91 -7.49
N THR A 3 19.68 4.77 -6.79
CA THR A 3 19.31 3.45 -7.34
C THR A 3 17.87 3.40 -7.85
N THR A 4 16.99 4.24 -7.30
CA THR A 4 15.60 4.44 -7.76
C THR A 4 15.54 5.06 -9.16
N LEU A 5 16.32 6.11 -9.42
CA LEU A 5 16.32 6.82 -10.70
C LEU A 5 16.78 5.91 -11.86
N VAL A 6 17.74 5.02 -11.59
CA VAL A 6 18.22 4.04 -12.58
C VAL A 6 17.11 3.06 -12.95
N ARG A 7 16.36 2.56 -11.96
CA ARG A 7 15.27 1.60 -12.18
C ARG A 7 14.10 2.23 -12.92
N ASP A 8 13.72 3.46 -12.59
CA ASP A 8 12.64 4.16 -13.27
C ASP A 8 12.97 4.41 -14.75
N ARG A 9 14.22 4.78 -15.05
CA ARG A 9 14.70 4.92 -16.44
C ARG A 9 14.68 3.60 -17.19
N LEU A 10 15.07 2.50 -16.54
CA LEU A 10 15.02 1.17 -17.13
C LEU A 10 13.56 0.76 -17.44
N ALA A 11 12.65 0.97 -16.50
CA ALA A 11 11.23 0.68 -16.68
C ALA A 11 10.63 1.50 -17.84
N LEU A 12 11.01 2.77 -17.97
CA LEU A 12 10.59 3.61 -19.09
C LEU A 12 11.14 3.11 -20.42
N LEU A 13 12.43 2.76 -20.48
CA LEU A 13 13.05 2.21 -21.68
C LEU A 13 12.32 0.94 -22.15
N VAL A 14 12.03 0.02 -21.22
CA VAL A 14 11.30 -1.21 -21.55
C VAL A 14 9.90 -0.91 -22.08
N ALA A 15 9.18 0.05 -21.50
CA ALA A 15 7.86 0.46 -21.99
C ALA A 15 7.91 1.00 -23.43
N VAL A 16 8.91 1.83 -23.74
CA VAL A 16 9.12 2.38 -25.10
C VAL A 16 9.44 1.28 -26.10
N VAL A 17 10.32 0.34 -25.73
CA VAL A 17 10.66 -0.81 -26.57
C VAL A 17 9.42 -1.67 -26.82
N ALA A 18 8.66 -2.01 -25.77
CA ALA A 18 7.43 -2.79 -25.89
C ALA A 18 6.42 -2.13 -26.85
N PHE A 19 6.20 -0.81 -26.72
CA PHE A 19 5.31 -0.07 -27.61
C PHE A 19 5.79 -0.05 -29.06
N ALA A 20 7.08 0.22 -29.30
CA ALA A 20 7.64 0.26 -30.65
C ALA A 20 7.53 -1.10 -31.34
N PHE A 21 7.83 -2.18 -30.61
CA PHE A 21 7.69 -3.54 -31.12
C PHE A 21 6.22 -3.95 -31.35
N GLY A 22 5.30 -3.51 -30.50
CA GLY A 22 3.86 -3.71 -30.71
C GLY A 22 3.29 -3.03 -31.97
N LEU A 23 3.89 -1.93 -32.42
CA LEU A 23 3.48 -1.26 -33.65
C LEU A 23 3.96 -1.97 -34.93
N LEU A 24 5.04 -2.75 -34.87
CA LEU A 24 5.63 -3.41 -36.04
C LEU A 24 4.63 -4.30 -36.82
N PRO A 25 3.84 -5.18 -36.17
CA PRO A 25 2.86 -5.98 -36.88
C PRO A 25 1.78 -5.13 -37.58
N LEU A 26 1.40 -4.00 -37.01
CA LEU A 26 0.35 -3.14 -37.58
C LEU A 26 0.80 -2.44 -38.87
N THR A 27 2.11 -2.20 -39.01
CA THR A 27 2.67 -1.51 -40.17
C THR A 27 3.19 -2.47 -41.23
N PHE A 28 3.68 -3.65 -40.83
CA PHE A 28 4.40 -4.55 -41.74
C PHE A 28 3.82 -5.97 -41.84
N ALA A 29 2.97 -6.43 -40.91
CA ALA A 29 2.42 -7.78 -41.01
C ALA A 29 1.30 -7.83 -42.04
N ARG A 30 1.51 -8.61 -43.11
CA ARG A 30 0.44 -9.17 -43.92
C ARG A 30 0.16 -10.55 -43.33
N TYR A 31 -0.97 -10.69 -42.64
CA TYR A 31 -1.37 -12.00 -42.13
C TYR A 31 -1.97 -12.81 -43.28
N GLU A 32 -1.24 -13.81 -43.75
CA GLU A 32 -1.71 -14.79 -44.73
C GLU A 32 -1.57 -16.17 -44.08
N PRO A 33 -2.65 -16.97 -43.97
CA PRO A 33 -2.60 -18.28 -43.31
C PRO A 33 -1.77 -19.33 -44.07
N GLY A 34 -1.21 -18.97 -45.23
CA GLY A 34 -0.41 -19.85 -46.08
C GLY A 34 -1.26 -20.84 -46.88
N ILE A 35 -2.57 -20.57 -47.02
CA ILE A 35 -3.51 -21.41 -47.78
C ILE A 35 -3.75 -20.76 -49.13
N ARG A 36 -3.57 -21.52 -50.21
CA ARG A 36 -4.07 -21.14 -51.53
C ARG A 36 -5.29 -21.98 -51.85
N LEU A 37 -6.40 -21.31 -52.09
CA LEU A 37 -7.61 -21.95 -52.57
C LEU A 37 -7.57 -22.07 -54.09
N GLY A 38 -8.16 -23.14 -54.61
CA GLY A 38 -8.32 -23.38 -56.04
C GLY A 38 -9.73 -23.89 -56.33
N LEU A 39 -10.16 -23.72 -57.57
CA LEU A 39 -11.39 -24.31 -58.08
C LEU A 39 -11.10 -25.71 -58.63
N ASP A 40 -11.85 -26.71 -58.17
CA ASP A 40 -11.89 -28.01 -58.86
C ASP A 40 -12.80 -27.91 -60.09
N ALA A 41 -12.17 -27.87 -61.26
CA ALA A 41 -12.85 -27.75 -62.56
C ALA A 41 -13.78 -28.93 -62.88
N THR A 42 -13.68 -30.06 -62.17
CA THR A 42 -14.50 -31.25 -62.41
C THR A 42 -15.73 -31.34 -61.53
N ALA A 43 -15.75 -30.62 -60.40
CA ALA A 43 -16.73 -30.84 -59.33
C ALA A 43 -17.29 -29.56 -58.69
N ASP A 44 -17.04 -28.39 -59.29
CA ASP A 44 -17.67 -27.09 -58.98
C ASP A 44 -17.62 -26.69 -57.49
N HIS A 45 -16.48 -26.92 -56.84
CA HIS A 45 -16.25 -26.54 -55.45
C HIS A 45 -14.83 -26.01 -55.21
N LEU A 46 -14.65 -25.31 -54.08
CA LEU A 46 -13.35 -24.79 -53.63
C LEU A 46 -12.57 -25.90 -52.93
N ILE A 47 -11.29 -26.03 -53.28
CA ILE A 47 -10.33 -26.95 -52.66
C ILE A 47 -9.12 -26.19 -52.12
N VAL A 48 -8.47 -26.76 -51.12
CA VAL A 48 -7.12 -26.34 -50.72
C VAL A 48 -6.14 -26.80 -51.80
N GLN A 49 -5.66 -25.88 -52.62
CA GLN A 49 -4.76 -26.18 -53.73
C GLN A 49 -3.31 -26.38 -53.25
N ASP A 50 -2.86 -25.51 -52.35
CA ASP A 50 -1.50 -25.52 -51.83
C ASP A 50 -1.47 -24.98 -50.40
N VAL A 51 -0.50 -25.45 -49.61
CA VAL A 51 -0.29 -25.04 -48.23
C VAL A 51 1.18 -24.73 -48.03
N ASP A 52 1.50 -23.50 -47.62
CA ASP A 52 2.86 -23.11 -47.26
C ASP A 52 3.37 -24.00 -46.11
N PRO A 53 4.46 -24.79 -46.32
CA PRO A 53 4.99 -25.69 -45.30
C PRO A 53 5.41 -24.99 -43.99
N LEU A 54 5.71 -23.69 -44.06
CA LEU A 54 6.09 -22.87 -42.90
C LEU A 54 4.92 -22.02 -42.38
N GLY A 55 3.77 -22.05 -43.06
CA GLY A 55 2.59 -21.28 -42.72
C GLY A 55 1.79 -21.87 -41.55
N PRO A 56 0.91 -21.07 -40.92
CA PRO A 56 0.02 -21.53 -39.85
C PRO A 56 -0.79 -22.77 -40.25
N ALA A 57 -1.27 -22.82 -41.50
CA ALA A 57 -2.07 -23.92 -42.01
C ALA A 57 -1.39 -25.29 -42.02
N ALA A 58 -0.09 -25.35 -42.33
CA ALA A 58 0.65 -26.60 -42.28
C ALA A 58 0.79 -27.12 -40.83
N GLN A 59 0.89 -26.22 -39.85
CA GLN A 59 0.98 -26.59 -38.43
C GLN A 59 -0.34 -27.12 -37.88
N ASP A 60 -1.46 -26.60 -38.39
CA ASP A 60 -2.79 -27.12 -38.07
C ASP A 60 -3.09 -28.43 -38.81
N GLY A 61 -2.17 -28.93 -39.63
CA GLY A 61 -2.32 -30.21 -40.32
C GLY A 61 -3.23 -30.14 -41.55
N ILE A 62 -3.50 -28.94 -42.08
CA ILE A 62 -4.18 -28.78 -43.36
C ILE A 62 -3.30 -29.35 -44.46
N GLN A 63 -3.89 -30.18 -45.31
CA GLN A 63 -3.23 -30.77 -46.47
C GLN A 63 -3.89 -30.30 -47.76
N PRO A 64 -3.14 -30.22 -48.87
CA PRO A 64 -3.71 -30.02 -50.20
C PRO A 64 -4.76 -31.09 -50.53
N GLY A 65 -5.82 -30.71 -51.23
CA GLY A 65 -6.91 -31.59 -51.67
C GLY A 65 -8.11 -31.67 -50.72
N LEU A 66 -8.09 -31.00 -49.57
CA LEU A 66 -9.28 -30.84 -48.72
C LEU A 66 -10.31 -29.92 -49.38
N ILE A 67 -11.59 -30.25 -49.24
CA ILE A 67 -12.72 -29.51 -49.82
C ILE A 67 -13.21 -28.45 -48.83
N VAL A 68 -13.46 -27.24 -49.30
CA VAL A 68 -13.96 -26.12 -48.47
C VAL A 68 -15.49 -26.15 -48.41
N VAL A 69 -16.03 -26.46 -47.24
CA VAL A 69 -17.47 -26.49 -46.96
C VAL A 69 -17.99 -25.10 -46.60
N THR A 70 -17.27 -24.41 -45.71
CA THR A 70 -17.61 -23.07 -45.25
C THR A 70 -16.37 -22.18 -45.34
N LEU A 71 -16.53 -20.95 -45.83
CA LEU A 71 -15.48 -19.93 -45.84
C LEU A 71 -16.00 -18.66 -45.16
N ASN A 72 -15.32 -18.20 -44.11
CA ASN A 72 -15.68 -17.02 -43.32
C ASN A 72 -17.14 -17.03 -42.82
N GLY A 73 -17.64 -18.21 -42.44
CA GLY A 73 -19.04 -18.43 -42.03
C GLY A 73 -20.05 -18.45 -43.18
N THR A 74 -19.60 -18.31 -44.43
CA THR A 74 -20.44 -18.47 -45.63
C THR A 74 -20.42 -19.94 -46.07
N PRO A 75 -21.55 -20.66 -46.02
CA PRO A 75 -21.62 -22.04 -46.51
C PRO A 75 -21.54 -22.06 -48.04
N LEU A 76 -20.54 -22.76 -48.57
CA LEU A 76 -20.24 -22.84 -50.00
C LEU A 76 -20.88 -24.09 -50.64
N ILE A 77 -20.96 -25.15 -49.85
CA ILE A 77 -21.42 -26.47 -50.27
C ILE A 77 -22.55 -26.94 -49.37
N ASP A 78 -23.62 -27.45 -49.99
CA ASP A 78 -24.61 -28.26 -49.28
C ASP A 78 -24.10 -29.68 -49.10
N LEU A 79 -23.90 -30.07 -47.83
CA LEU A 79 -23.59 -31.45 -47.47
C LEU A 79 -24.84 -32.32 -47.62
N PRO A 80 -24.73 -33.51 -48.25
CA PRO A 80 -25.85 -34.44 -48.42
C PRO A 80 -26.52 -34.78 -47.09
N GLN A 81 -27.85 -34.68 -47.02
CA GLN A 81 -28.58 -35.07 -45.81
C GLN A 81 -29.00 -36.54 -45.89
N PRO A 82 -28.83 -37.34 -44.81
CA PRO A 82 -29.36 -38.70 -44.73
C PRO A 82 -30.87 -38.69 -44.88
N VAL A 83 -31.42 -39.62 -45.66
CA VAL A 83 -32.83 -39.98 -45.58
C VAL A 83 -32.98 -41.05 -44.49
N LEU A 84 -33.51 -40.65 -43.34
CA LEU A 84 -33.74 -41.53 -42.20
C LEU A 84 -35.06 -42.30 -42.36
N SER A 85 -35.11 -43.51 -41.81
CA SER A 85 -36.32 -44.32 -41.74
C SER A 85 -37.32 -43.72 -40.78
N THR A 86 -38.59 -44.07 -40.96
CA THR A 86 -39.60 -43.83 -39.94
C THR A 86 -39.15 -44.53 -38.64
N PRO A 87 -39.14 -43.83 -37.49
CA PRO A 87 -38.67 -44.41 -36.23
C PRO A 87 -39.45 -45.68 -35.89
N ASP A 88 -38.72 -46.74 -35.56
CA ASP A 88 -39.24 -47.99 -34.98
C ASP A 88 -39.95 -47.66 -33.63
N PRO A 89 -40.93 -48.44 -33.13
CA PRO A 89 -41.50 -48.34 -31.78
C PRO A 89 -40.55 -48.05 -30.62
N ASP A 90 -39.27 -48.43 -30.72
CA ASP A 90 -38.22 -48.13 -29.74
C ASP A 90 -37.52 -46.76 -29.95
N GLY A 91 -37.95 -45.99 -30.95
CA GLY A 91 -37.43 -44.66 -31.31
C GLY A 91 -36.21 -44.66 -32.24
N ASN A 92 -35.71 -45.83 -32.66
CA ASN A 92 -34.53 -45.94 -33.52
C ASN A 92 -34.86 -45.66 -34.99
N GLN A 93 -34.01 -44.87 -35.65
CA GLN A 93 -34.07 -44.59 -37.09
C GLN A 93 -32.80 -45.14 -37.76
N THR A 94 -32.95 -45.64 -38.98
CA THR A 94 -31.91 -46.23 -39.82
C THR A 94 -31.84 -45.46 -41.14
N VAL A 95 -30.65 -45.29 -41.71
CA VAL A 95 -30.50 -44.57 -42.98
C VAL A 95 -31.07 -45.43 -44.13
N ILE A 96 -32.15 -44.99 -44.78
CA ILE A 96 -32.80 -45.70 -45.92
C ILE A 96 -32.17 -45.29 -47.26
N GLY A 97 -31.54 -44.12 -47.34
CA GLY A 97 -30.86 -43.64 -48.54
C GLY A 97 -30.28 -42.24 -48.37
N GLY A 98 -29.75 -41.66 -49.45
CA GLY A 98 -29.29 -40.28 -49.54
C GLY A 98 -29.43 -39.78 -50.98
N GLU A 99 -29.82 -38.51 -51.17
CA GLU A 99 -29.71 -37.85 -52.49
C GLU A 99 -28.24 -37.86 -52.98
N PRO A 100 -27.99 -37.78 -54.31
CA PRO A 100 -26.66 -38.00 -54.88
C PRO A 100 -25.54 -37.23 -54.17
N ILE A 101 -24.39 -37.91 -54.04
CA ILE A 101 -23.17 -37.60 -53.29
C ILE A 101 -22.44 -36.33 -53.79
N THR A 102 -22.99 -35.63 -54.76
CA THR A 102 -22.34 -34.46 -55.35
C THR A 102 -22.61 -33.22 -54.51
N PRO A 103 -21.58 -32.63 -53.87
CA PRO A 103 -21.72 -31.36 -53.18
C PRO A 103 -22.35 -30.33 -54.12
N ARG A 104 -23.46 -29.71 -53.71
CA ARG A 104 -24.09 -28.65 -54.50
C ARG A 104 -23.47 -27.31 -54.15
N ASN A 105 -22.88 -26.69 -55.16
CA ASN A 105 -22.41 -25.31 -55.09
C ASN A 105 -23.58 -24.36 -54.89
N ARG A 106 -23.54 -23.56 -53.81
CA ARG A 106 -24.58 -22.56 -53.53
C ARG A 106 -24.40 -21.24 -54.28
N LEU A 107 -23.20 -20.95 -54.79
CA LEU A 107 -22.81 -19.64 -55.33
C LEU A 107 -22.54 -19.63 -56.83
N GLY A 108 -22.45 -20.81 -57.47
CA GLY A 108 -22.04 -20.96 -58.87
C GLY A 108 -20.54 -20.73 -59.08
N SER A 109 -20.01 -21.11 -60.25
CA SER A 109 -18.58 -21.03 -60.55
C SER A 109 -18.01 -19.60 -60.44
N ASP A 110 -18.76 -18.61 -60.91
CA ASP A 110 -18.36 -17.20 -60.87
C ASP A 110 -18.34 -16.63 -59.44
N GLY A 111 -19.27 -17.10 -58.60
CA GLY A 111 -19.33 -16.73 -57.18
C GLY A 111 -18.17 -17.35 -56.39
N LEU A 112 -17.83 -18.61 -56.67
CA LEU A 112 -16.66 -19.25 -56.07
C LEU A 112 -15.34 -18.62 -56.55
N ALA A 113 -15.25 -18.21 -57.81
CA ALA A 113 -14.06 -17.54 -58.36
C ALA A 113 -13.77 -16.20 -57.65
N GLN A 114 -14.82 -15.45 -57.29
CA GLN A 114 -14.67 -14.21 -56.49
C GLN A 114 -14.14 -14.48 -55.07
N LEU A 115 -14.31 -15.71 -54.57
CA LEU A 115 -13.86 -16.10 -53.23
C LEU A 115 -12.40 -16.58 -53.18
N LEU A 116 -11.75 -16.80 -54.32
CA LEU A 116 -10.35 -17.24 -54.37
C LEU A 116 -9.38 -16.18 -53.79
N ASP A 117 -9.72 -14.90 -53.98
CA ASP A 117 -8.92 -13.76 -53.50
C ASP A 117 -9.46 -13.19 -52.17
N THR A 118 -10.53 -13.75 -51.60
CA THR A 118 -10.99 -13.31 -50.27
C THR A 118 -10.02 -13.74 -49.18
N ARG A 119 -9.85 -12.87 -48.19
CA ARG A 119 -9.11 -13.20 -46.97
C ARG A 119 -9.79 -14.37 -46.25
N ILE A 120 -8.98 -15.21 -45.65
CA ILE A 120 -9.42 -16.42 -44.96
C ILE A 120 -9.34 -16.16 -43.46
N ASP A 121 -10.50 -15.92 -42.84
CA ASP A 121 -10.67 -15.78 -41.39
C ASP A 121 -11.11 -17.11 -40.74
N SER A 122 -11.92 -17.90 -41.44
CA SER A 122 -12.35 -19.22 -40.98
C SER A 122 -12.61 -20.17 -42.15
N LEU A 123 -12.29 -21.45 -41.98
CA LEU A 123 -12.53 -22.51 -42.95
C LEU A 123 -13.15 -23.71 -42.24
N ASP A 124 -14.21 -24.28 -42.80
CA ASP A 124 -14.59 -25.66 -42.50
C ASP A 124 -14.21 -26.52 -43.70
N LEU A 125 -13.34 -27.50 -43.46
CA LEU A 125 -12.81 -28.37 -44.48
C LEU A 125 -13.34 -29.80 -44.32
N ILE A 126 -13.42 -30.56 -45.41
CA ILE A 126 -13.75 -31.98 -45.37
C ILE A 126 -12.82 -32.76 -46.28
N ALA A 127 -12.42 -33.97 -45.85
CA ALA A 127 -11.65 -34.85 -46.72
C ALA A 127 -12.55 -35.42 -47.83
N PRO A 128 -12.07 -35.53 -49.07
CA PRO A 128 -12.85 -36.11 -50.17
C PRO A 128 -13.37 -37.53 -49.87
N ALA A 129 -12.58 -38.35 -49.15
CA ALA A 129 -12.98 -39.69 -48.74
C ALA A 129 -14.13 -39.70 -47.70
N ASP A 130 -14.15 -38.72 -46.80
CA ASP A 130 -15.20 -38.58 -45.78
C ASP A 130 -16.50 -38.05 -46.39
N LEU A 131 -16.40 -37.20 -47.41
CA LEU A 131 -17.54 -36.78 -48.21
C LEU A 131 -18.13 -37.94 -49.02
N ALA A 132 -17.27 -38.74 -49.66
CA ALA A 132 -17.66 -39.88 -50.50
C ALA A 132 -18.24 -41.07 -49.71
N SER A 133 -17.77 -41.28 -48.47
CA SER A 133 -18.27 -42.34 -47.58
C SER A 133 -19.62 -42.04 -46.93
N GLY A 134 -20.11 -40.80 -47.04
CA GLY A 134 -21.47 -40.43 -46.64
C GLY A 134 -21.73 -40.59 -45.14
N SER A 135 -20.92 -40.00 -44.27
CA SER A 135 -21.12 -40.04 -42.81
C SER A 135 -22.39 -39.30 -42.39
N ALA A 136 -23.52 -39.99 -42.49
CA ALA A 136 -24.85 -39.43 -42.34
C ALA A 136 -25.59 -39.96 -41.09
N ALA A 137 -24.95 -40.78 -40.26
CA ALA A 137 -25.52 -41.21 -38.97
C ALA A 137 -25.12 -40.29 -37.80
N ASN A 138 -23.89 -39.74 -37.81
CA ASN A 138 -23.33 -38.90 -36.74
C ASN A 138 -22.84 -37.52 -37.22
N GLY A 139 -23.16 -37.14 -38.47
CA GLY A 139 -22.67 -35.93 -39.13
C GLY A 139 -21.33 -36.11 -39.86
N TYR A 140 -20.99 -35.16 -40.74
CA TYR A 140 -19.72 -35.16 -41.44
C TYR A 140 -18.56 -34.71 -40.53
N PRO A 141 -17.38 -35.37 -40.60
CA PRO A 141 -16.21 -34.94 -39.86
C PRO A 141 -15.61 -33.69 -40.50
N LEU A 142 -16.10 -32.53 -40.09
CA LEU A 142 -15.58 -31.25 -40.55
C LEU A 142 -14.30 -30.88 -39.77
N PHE A 143 -13.28 -30.51 -40.51
CA PHE A 143 -12.04 -29.94 -40.02
C PHE A 143 -12.14 -28.41 -40.05
N GLY A 144 -12.67 -27.84 -38.97
CA GLY A 144 -12.81 -26.40 -38.78
C GLY A 144 -11.50 -25.75 -38.33
N VAL A 145 -11.06 -24.71 -39.03
CA VAL A 145 -9.86 -23.95 -38.68
C VAL A 145 -10.15 -22.46 -38.71
N PHE A 146 -9.63 -21.77 -37.71
CA PHE A 146 -9.87 -20.35 -37.49
C PHE A 146 -8.56 -19.59 -37.59
N TYR A 147 -8.48 -18.71 -38.58
CA TYR A 147 -7.33 -17.85 -38.88
C TYR A 147 -7.68 -16.39 -38.66
N PRO A 148 -8.02 -15.98 -37.43
CA PRO A 148 -8.48 -14.63 -37.17
C PRO A 148 -7.40 -13.58 -37.37
N GLY A 149 -6.18 -13.92 -37.77
CA GLY A 149 -4.99 -13.09 -37.53
C GLY A 149 -5.16 -11.61 -37.89
N TRP A 150 -5.91 -11.24 -38.93
CA TRP A 150 -6.28 -9.84 -39.15
C TRP A 150 -7.20 -9.25 -38.06
N ARG A 151 -8.32 -9.92 -37.77
CA ARG A 151 -9.26 -9.57 -36.69
C ARG A 151 -8.62 -9.66 -35.30
N GLY A 152 -7.71 -10.61 -35.10
CA GLY A 152 -6.88 -10.76 -33.91
C GLY A 152 -5.92 -9.58 -33.76
N LEU A 153 -5.17 -9.24 -34.81
CA LEU A 153 -4.34 -8.03 -34.87
C LEU A 153 -5.15 -6.75 -34.64
N GLU A 154 -6.35 -6.63 -35.21
CA GLU A 154 -7.24 -5.47 -35.02
C GLU A 154 -7.71 -5.34 -33.58
N ASN A 155 -8.18 -6.44 -32.96
CA ASN A 155 -8.54 -6.48 -31.55
C ASN A 155 -7.32 -6.17 -30.66
N ALA A 156 -6.16 -6.72 -30.99
CA ALA A 156 -4.90 -6.49 -30.28
C ALA A 156 -4.41 -5.05 -30.41
N ALA A 157 -4.63 -4.40 -31.56
CA ALA A 157 -4.28 -3.00 -31.79
C ALA A 157 -5.04 -2.06 -30.85
N GLN A 158 -6.31 -2.37 -30.55
CA GLN A 158 -7.11 -1.59 -29.60
C GLN A 158 -6.51 -1.67 -28.18
N LEU A 159 -5.90 -2.80 -27.81
CA LEU A 159 -5.26 -2.97 -26.51
C LEU A 159 -4.03 -2.08 -26.33
N ILE A 160 -3.33 -1.70 -27.40
CA ILE A 160 -2.19 -0.77 -27.33
C ILE A 160 -2.64 0.57 -26.72
N LEU A 161 -3.83 1.05 -27.07
CA LEU A 161 -4.39 2.29 -26.49
C LEU A 161 -4.60 2.16 -24.97
N ALA A 162 -5.06 0.99 -24.50
CA ALA A 162 -5.20 0.72 -23.07
C ALA A 162 -3.83 0.70 -22.38
N GLY A 163 -2.82 0.08 -22.98
CA GLY A 163 -1.43 0.11 -22.48
C GLY A 163 -0.89 1.54 -22.37
N LEU A 164 -1.09 2.38 -23.40
CA LEU A 164 -0.69 3.78 -23.40
C LEU A 164 -1.43 4.58 -22.30
N ALA A 165 -2.73 4.36 -22.15
CA ALA A 165 -3.52 5.01 -21.10
C ALA A 165 -3.01 4.64 -19.70
N ILE A 166 -2.65 3.37 -19.45
CA ILE A 166 -2.05 2.94 -18.20
C ILE A 166 -0.72 3.66 -17.94
N LEU A 167 0.15 3.78 -18.97
CA LEU A 167 1.41 4.52 -18.85
C LEU A 167 1.18 6.00 -18.50
N LEU A 168 0.28 6.67 -19.21
CA LEU A 168 0.01 8.10 -19.03
C LEU A 168 -0.66 8.40 -17.69
N VAL A 169 -1.72 7.67 -17.34
CA VAL A 169 -2.42 7.82 -16.07
C VAL A 169 -1.51 7.44 -14.91
N GLY A 170 -0.74 6.36 -15.06
CA GLY A 170 0.25 5.93 -14.08
C GLY A 170 1.34 6.97 -13.86
N ALA A 171 1.93 7.50 -14.92
CA ALA A 171 2.94 8.57 -14.85
C ALA A 171 2.37 9.84 -14.20
N TRP A 172 1.15 10.23 -14.55
CA TRP A 172 0.47 11.36 -13.90
C TRP A 172 0.18 11.11 -12.42
N TRP A 173 -0.24 9.89 -12.07
CA TRP A 173 -0.50 9.51 -10.68
C TRP A 173 0.76 9.58 -9.82
N ILE A 174 1.91 9.22 -10.41
CA ILE A 174 3.24 9.36 -9.78
C ILE A 174 3.63 10.83 -9.65
N ALA A 175 3.53 11.61 -10.73
CA ALA A 175 3.91 13.02 -10.76
C ALA A 175 3.11 13.89 -9.78
N THR A 176 1.85 13.52 -9.52
CA THR A 176 0.96 14.22 -8.57
C THR A 176 1.17 13.80 -7.11
N GLY A 177 2.13 12.90 -6.80
CA GLY A 177 2.47 12.49 -5.44
C GLY A 177 1.37 11.69 -4.72
N ARG A 178 0.36 11.24 -5.47
CA ARG A 178 -0.82 10.51 -4.95
C ARG A 178 -0.56 9.03 -4.66
N ALA A 179 0.57 8.50 -5.11
CA ALA A 179 1.04 7.18 -4.68
C ALA A 179 1.42 7.22 -3.18
N GLY A 180 0.95 6.25 -2.40
CA GLY A 180 1.35 6.06 -1.00
C GLY A 180 2.87 6.00 -0.87
N GLU A 181 3.43 6.42 0.27
CA GLU A 181 4.89 6.48 0.47
C GLU A 181 5.59 5.14 0.21
N SER A 182 4.93 4.04 0.56
CA SER A 182 5.37 2.67 0.27
C SER A 182 5.49 2.40 -1.23
N LEU A 183 4.59 2.93 -2.06
CA LEU A 183 4.53 2.64 -3.50
C LEU A 183 5.38 3.58 -4.35
N ARG A 184 5.73 4.78 -3.87
CA ARG A 184 6.49 5.78 -4.64
C ARG A 184 7.75 5.22 -5.31
N GLY A 185 8.54 4.43 -4.59
CA GLY A 185 9.77 3.83 -5.12
C GLY A 185 9.60 2.61 -6.04
N VAL A 186 8.36 2.14 -6.25
CA VAL A 186 8.04 1.01 -7.17
C VAL A 186 7.01 1.40 -8.23
N ALA A 187 6.52 2.63 -8.23
CA ALA A 187 5.36 3.01 -9.02
C ALA A 187 5.61 2.99 -10.53
N MET A 188 6.75 3.52 -11.00
CA MET A 188 7.07 3.48 -12.44
C MET A 188 7.32 2.04 -12.93
N PRO A 189 8.11 1.21 -12.24
CA PRO A 189 8.21 -0.22 -12.55
C PRO A 189 6.86 -0.94 -12.57
N LEU A 190 5.97 -0.62 -11.63
CA LEU A 190 4.63 -1.20 -11.55
C LEU A 190 3.80 -0.85 -12.79
N VAL A 191 3.74 0.44 -13.13
CA VAL A 191 2.98 0.93 -14.28
C VAL A 191 3.49 0.30 -15.59
N THR A 192 4.82 0.19 -15.77
CA THR A 192 5.41 -0.51 -16.92
C THR A 192 5.02 -1.99 -16.94
N ALA A 193 5.14 -2.70 -15.82
CA ALA A 193 4.82 -4.13 -15.74
C ALA A 193 3.35 -4.41 -16.09
N VAL A 194 2.45 -3.50 -15.72
CA VAL A 194 1.01 -3.61 -16.01
C VAL A 194 0.67 -3.23 -17.45
N ALA A 195 1.37 -2.24 -18.03
CA ALA A 195 1.12 -1.81 -19.40
C ALA A 195 1.72 -2.77 -20.44
N ALA A 196 2.88 -3.38 -20.16
CA ALA A 196 3.61 -4.19 -21.13
C ALA A 196 2.78 -5.30 -21.82
N PRO A 197 1.94 -6.10 -21.13
CA PRO A 197 1.12 -7.13 -21.78
C PRO A 197 0.21 -6.57 -22.87
N PHE A 198 -0.31 -5.36 -22.68
CA PHE A 198 -1.17 -4.67 -23.65
C PHE A 198 -0.39 -4.09 -24.83
N LEU A 199 0.87 -3.69 -24.59
CA LEU A 199 1.71 -3.10 -25.62
C LEU A 199 2.27 -4.15 -26.58
N VAL A 200 2.40 -5.41 -26.15
CA VAL A 200 2.98 -6.50 -26.94
C VAL A 200 1.94 -7.54 -27.42
N SER A 201 0.64 -7.27 -27.23
CA SER A 201 -0.45 -8.17 -27.64
C SER A 201 -0.43 -8.46 -29.14
N THR A 202 -0.25 -7.41 -29.95
CA THR A 202 -0.19 -7.51 -31.43
C THR A 202 0.92 -8.43 -31.93
N LEU A 203 2.05 -8.49 -31.22
CA LEU A 203 3.13 -9.42 -31.56
C LEU A 203 2.72 -10.88 -31.30
N ALA A 204 2.01 -11.13 -30.19
CA ALA A 204 1.50 -12.47 -29.88
C ALA A 204 0.40 -12.89 -30.88
N ASP A 205 -0.49 -11.96 -31.21
CA ASP A 205 -1.64 -12.21 -32.08
C ASP A 205 -1.28 -12.21 -33.58
N SER A 206 -0.04 -11.84 -33.93
CA SER A 206 0.46 -11.94 -35.30
C SER A 206 0.58 -13.37 -35.82
N GLY A 207 0.58 -14.38 -34.93
CA GLY A 207 0.74 -15.80 -35.28
C GLY A 207 2.12 -16.19 -35.82
N LEU A 208 3.05 -15.23 -35.96
CA LEU A 208 4.38 -15.49 -36.47
C LEU A 208 5.33 -15.96 -35.35
N PRO A 209 6.12 -17.03 -35.57
CA PRO A 209 7.01 -17.61 -34.57
C PRO A 209 7.94 -16.59 -33.86
N VAL A 210 8.58 -15.74 -34.66
CA VAL A 210 9.56 -14.77 -34.14
C VAL A 210 8.88 -13.66 -33.31
N PRO A 211 7.88 -12.92 -33.83
CA PRO A 211 7.07 -11.99 -33.03
C PRO A 211 6.50 -12.58 -31.73
N MET A 212 5.98 -13.81 -31.76
CA MET A 212 5.44 -14.46 -30.56
C MET A 212 6.52 -14.70 -29.50
N THR A 213 7.72 -15.15 -29.92
CA THR A 213 8.87 -15.32 -29.03
C THR A 213 9.29 -13.99 -28.43
N VAL A 214 9.42 -12.95 -29.27
CA VAL A 214 9.80 -11.59 -28.85
C VAL A 214 8.80 -11.02 -27.84
N SER A 215 7.50 -11.18 -28.08
CA SER A 215 6.45 -10.78 -27.13
C SER A 215 6.64 -11.44 -25.76
N GLY A 216 6.87 -12.75 -25.74
CA GLY A 216 7.12 -13.49 -24.49
C GLY A 216 8.35 -13.02 -23.73
N VAL A 217 9.45 -12.73 -24.43
CA VAL A 217 10.68 -12.22 -23.79
C VAL A 217 10.49 -10.79 -23.27
N LEU A 218 9.87 -9.90 -24.05
CA LEU A 218 9.62 -8.52 -23.62
C LEU A 218 8.76 -8.44 -22.36
N LEU A 219 7.79 -9.34 -22.25
CA LEU A 219 6.94 -9.47 -21.08
C LEU A 219 7.74 -9.80 -19.81
N VAL A 220 8.66 -10.77 -19.90
CA VAL A 220 9.57 -11.14 -18.79
C VAL A 220 10.45 -9.95 -18.41
N VAL A 221 11.02 -9.26 -19.41
CA VAL A 221 11.89 -8.10 -19.19
C VAL A 221 11.14 -6.95 -18.52
N ALA A 222 9.85 -6.77 -18.82
CA ALA A 222 9.02 -5.74 -18.18
C ALA A 222 8.75 -5.99 -16.68
N MET A 223 8.79 -7.24 -16.23
CA MET A 223 8.57 -7.60 -14.82
C MET A 223 9.79 -7.37 -13.93
N LEU A 224 11.00 -7.43 -14.50
CA LEU A 224 12.25 -7.40 -13.74
C LEU A 224 12.45 -6.12 -12.91
N PRO A 225 12.23 -4.89 -13.45
CA PRO A 225 12.41 -3.68 -12.66
C PRO A 225 11.52 -3.64 -11.41
N LEU A 226 10.28 -4.12 -11.53
CA LEU A 226 9.33 -4.18 -10.42
C LEU A 226 9.77 -5.21 -9.38
N ALA A 227 10.10 -6.42 -9.82
CA ALA A 227 10.50 -7.51 -8.94
C ALA A 227 11.77 -7.16 -8.14
N LEU A 228 12.77 -6.56 -8.78
CA LEU A 228 13.99 -6.09 -8.10
C LEU A 228 13.69 -4.94 -7.14
N ALA A 229 12.73 -4.06 -7.48
CA ALA A 229 12.32 -2.97 -6.60
C ALA A 229 11.55 -3.45 -5.37
N LEU A 230 10.74 -4.50 -5.50
CA LEU A 230 10.09 -5.19 -4.39
C LEU A 230 11.11 -5.93 -3.53
N ALA A 231 12.01 -6.71 -4.14
CA ALA A 231 13.04 -7.44 -3.41
C ALA A 231 13.95 -6.52 -2.58
N ALA A 232 14.26 -5.32 -3.07
CA ALA A 232 15.04 -4.34 -2.34
C ALA A 232 14.40 -3.85 -1.03
N ARG A 233 13.10 -4.07 -0.83
CA ARG A 233 12.35 -3.69 0.37
C ARG A 233 12.32 -4.76 1.45
N ILE A 234 12.80 -5.96 1.14
CA ILE A 234 12.90 -7.06 2.10
C ILE A 234 14.01 -6.72 3.11
N GLU A 235 13.63 -6.48 4.36
CA GLU A 235 14.56 -6.12 5.43
C GLU A 235 15.53 -7.27 5.73
N VAL A 236 15.01 -8.49 5.82
CA VAL A 236 15.78 -9.70 6.16
C VAL A 236 16.75 -10.07 5.02
N PRO A 237 18.07 -10.11 5.26
CA PRO A 237 19.06 -10.35 4.21
C PRO A 237 18.95 -11.73 3.54
N ILE A 238 18.58 -12.77 4.31
CA ILE A 238 18.44 -14.13 3.77
C ILE A 238 17.24 -14.23 2.82
N ASP A 239 16.09 -13.69 3.21
CA ASP A 239 14.88 -13.64 2.39
C ASP A 239 15.09 -12.78 1.14
N ARG A 240 15.87 -11.70 1.26
CA ARG A 240 16.27 -10.86 0.13
C ARG A 240 17.10 -11.63 -0.89
N ARG A 241 18.09 -12.40 -0.44
CA ARG A 241 18.92 -13.25 -1.33
C ARG A 241 18.06 -14.32 -1.99
N PHE A 242 17.18 -14.96 -1.23
CA PHE A 242 16.22 -15.93 -1.75
C PHE A 242 15.33 -15.31 -2.84
N ALA A 243 14.78 -14.12 -2.59
CA ALA A 243 13.99 -13.40 -3.58
C ALA A 243 14.76 -13.08 -4.86
N HIS A 244 16.03 -12.66 -4.78
CA HIS A 244 16.87 -12.46 -5.97
C HIS A 244 17.09 -13.76 -6.74
N GLY A 245 17.36 -14.87 -6.04
CA GLY A 245 17.49 -16.20 -6.66
C GLY A 245 16.19 -16.64 -7.35
N ALA A 246 15.05 -16.43 -6.71
CA ALA A 246 13.73 -16.69 -7.30
C ALA A 246 13.51 -15.85 -8.56
N ILE A 247 13.76 -14.54 -8.53
CA ILE A 247 13.61 -13.66 -9.70
C ILE A 247 14.40 -14.20 -10.90
N VAL A 248 15.67 -14.58 -10.71
CA VAL A 248 16.52 -15.11 -11.78
C VAL A 248 15.97 -16.45 -12.31
N MET A 249 15.57 -17.35 -11.40
CA MET A 249 15.03 -18.66 -11.76
C MET A 249 13.73 -18.55 -12.56
N PHE A 250 12.77 -17.76 -12.08
CA PHE A 250 11.47 -17.55 -12.74
C PHE A 250 11.63 -16.82 -14.08
N ALA A 251 12.53 -15.84 -14.17
CA ALA A 251 12.82 -15.16 -15.42
C ALA A 251 13.46 -16.10 -16.46
N ALA A 252 14.41 -16.95 -16.05
CA ALA A 252 15.01 -17.95 -16.92
C ALA A 252 13.97 -18.98 -17.40
N ALA A 253 13.16 -19.52 -16.49
CA ALA A 253 12.10 -20.47 -16.83
C ALA A 253 11.06 -19.87 -17.78
N ALA A 254 10.59 -18.64 -17.52
CA ALA A 254 9.65 -17.94 -18.40
C ALA A 254 10.23 -17.69 -19.80
N THR A 255 11.51 -17.33 -19.88
CA THR A 255 12.22 -17.11 -21.16
C THR A 255 12.36 -18.42 -21.95
N ILE A 256 12.77 -19.51 -21.29
CA ILE A 256 12.86 -20.85 -21.91
C ILE A 256 11.48 -21.27 -22.43
N MET A 257 10.43 -21.09 -21.63
CA MET A 257 9.06 -21.42 -22.04
C MET A 257 8.58 -20.55 -23.20
N ALA A 258 8.94 -19.27 -23.26
CA ALA A 258 8.60 -18.41 -24.40
C ALA A 258 9.20 -18.91 -25.71
N VAL A 259 10.44 -19.42 -25.68
CA VAL A 259 11.10 -20.02 -26.85
C VAL A 259 10.50 -21.40 -27.18
N ALA A 260 10.26 -22.24 -26.17
CA ALA A 260 9.73 -23.59 -26.35
C ALA A 260 8.28 -23.61 -26.85
N TYR A 261 7.46 -22.65 -26.42
CA TYR A 261 6.06 -22.51 -26.84
C TYR A 261 5.93 -22.39 -28.37
N VAL A 262 6.90 -21.74 -29.02
CA VAL A 262 6.89 -21.54 -30.47
C VAL A 262 7.33 -22.79 -31.23
N SER A 263 8.20 -23.61 -30.66
CA SER A 263 8.79 -24.77 -31.34
C SER A 263 8.03 -26.09 -31.17
N GLN A 264 7.04 -26.18 -30.27
CA GLN A 264 6.29 -27.42 -30.01
C GLN A 264 4.77 -27.27 -30.27
N PRO A 265 4.27 -27.67 -31.47
CA PRO A 265 2.86 -27.55 -31.81
C PRO A 265 1.87 -28.34 -30.91
N PRO A 266 2.11 -29.61 -30.51
CA PRO A 266 1.09 -30.38 -29.78
C PRO A 266 0.91 -29.99 -28.31
N ASN A 267 1.79 -29.17 -27.72
CA ASN A 267 1.78 -28.81 -26.29
C ASN A 267 1.59 -27.30 -26.03
N ARG A 268 1.10 -26.54 -27.01
CA ARG A 268 1.01 -25.07 -26.93
C ARG A 268 0.25 -24.61 -25.68
N ASP A 269 -0.92 -25.15 -25.40
CA ASP A 269 -1.74 -24.68 -24.27
C ASP A 269 -1.06 -24.89 -22.92
N THR A 270 -0.47 -26.07 -22.71
CA THR A 270 0.25 -26.39 -21.47
C THR A 270 1.49 -25.51 -21.29
N LEU A 271 2.30 -25.35 -22.35
CA LEU A 271 3.48 -24.48 -22.33
C LEU A 271 3.11 -23.02 -22.13
N GLY A 272 2.00 -22.58 -22.74
CA GLY A 272 1.45 -21.24 -22.59
C GLY A 272 1.06 -20.96 -21.14
N ASN A 273 0.26 -21.85 -20.54
CA ASN A 273 -0.17 -21.73 -19.15
C ASN A 273 1.02 -21.69 -18.18
N LEU A 274 2.01 -22.58 -18.38
CA LEU A 274 3.24 -22.57 -17.59
C LEU A 274 4.01 -21.25 -17.75
N ARG A 275 4.20 -20.78 -18.99
CA ARG A 275 4.86 -19.49 -19.29
C ARG A 275 4.20 -18.33 -18.54
N TRP A 276 2.88 -18.24 -18.57
CA TRP A 276 2.13 -17.20 -17.86
C TRP A 276 2.30 -17.31 -16.34
N GLY A 277 2.26 -18.53 -15.80
CA GLY A 277 2.54 -18.79 -14.39
C GLY A 277 3.93 -18.33 -13.97
N PHE A 278 4.98 -18.69 -14.72
CA PHE A 278 6.35 -18.24 -14.42
C PHE A 278 6.50 -16.72 -14.53
N THR A 279 5.89 -16.10 -15.54
CA THR A 279 6.01 -14.65 -15.77
C THR A 279 5.33 -13.84 -14.67
N GLY A 280 4.13 -14.25 -14.24
CA GLY A 280 3.42 -13.60 -13.14
C GLY A 280 4.09 -13.82 -11.78
N ALA A 281 4.79 -14.94 -11.58
CA ALA A 281 5.51 -15.23 -10.34
C ALA A 281 6.72 -14.31 -10.10
N ILE A 282 7.32 -13.72 -11.16
CA ILE A 282 8.48 -12.83 -11.09
C ILE A 282 8.25 -11.67 -10.09
N PRO A 283 7.17 -10.87 -10.20
CA PRO A 283 6.88 -9.80 -9.23
C PRO A 283 6.11 -10.27 -7.98
N ILE A 284 5.36 -11.38 -8.06
CA ILE A 284 4.51 -11.86 -6.95
C ILE A 284 5.33 -12.30 -5.75
N LEU A 285 6.27 -13.23 -5.97
CA LEU A 285 7.07 -13.80 -4.88
C LEU A 285 7.84 -12.74 -4.10
N PRO A 286 8.65 -11.86 -4.74
CA PRO A 286 9.30 -10.79 -4.02
C PRO A 286 8.31 -9.79 -3.43
N GLY A 287 7.12 -9.56 -4.03
CA GLY A 287 6.09 -8.72 -3.45
C GLY A 287 5.49 -9.27 -2.16
N LEU A 288 5.19 -10.57 -2.12
CA LEU A 288 4.73 -11.27 -0.92
C LEU A 288 5.81 -11.34 0.16
N ILE A 289 7.06 -11.57 -0.21
CA ILE A 289 8.18 -11.60 0.75
C ILE A 289 8.49 -10.19 1.25
N ALA A 290 8.45 -9.18 0.38
CA ALA A 290 8.64 -7.77 0.75
C ALA A 290 7.53 -7.23 1.64
N ALA A 291 6.36 -7.88 1.65
CA ALA A 291 5.32 -7.60 2.63
C ALA A 291 5.74 -8.00 4.07
N GLY A 292 6.72 -8.90 4.21
CA GLY A 292 7.19 -9.41 5.50
C GLY A 292 6.22 -10.43 6.13
N PRO A 293 6.67 -11.25 7.10
CA PRO A 293 5.78 -12.11 7.87
C PRO A 293 4.81 -11.27 8.70
N LEU A 294 3.52 -11.63 8.65
CA LEU A 294 2.48 -11.05 9.49
C LEU A 294 2.78 -11.37 10.96
N ASP A 295 3.44 -10.47 11.67
CA ASP A 295 3.56 -10.58 13.12
C ASP A 295 2.23 -10.20 13.77
N ILE A 296 1.42 -11.24 14.01
CA ILE A 296 0.09 -11.15 14.62
C ILE A 296 0.20 -10.52 16.02
N HIS A 297 1.33 -10.63 16.71
CA HIS A 297 1.54 -10.06 18.04
C HIS A 297 1.92 -8.58 17.95
N ALA A 298 2.76 -8.19 16.98
CA ALA A 298 3.06 -6.78 16.72
C ALA A 298 1.82 -5.99 16.22
N SER A 299 0.90 -6.64 15.51
CA SER A 299 -0.35 -6.01 15.02
C SER A 299 -1.32 -5.56 16.12
N ARG A 300 -1.18 -6.08 17.35
CA ARG A 300 -1.91 -5.60 18.55
C ARG A 300 -1.35 -4.28 19.11
N THR A 301 -0.25 -3.79 18.56
CA THR A 301 0.34 -2.49 18.89
C THR A 301 0.13 -1.49 17.75
N SER A 302 -0.05 -0.22 18.08
CA SER A 302 -0.33 0.84 17.10
C SER A 302 0.82 1.09 16.11
N ARG A 303 2.07 0.77 16.49
CA ARG A 303 3.23 0.73 15.57
C ARG A 303 3.10 -0.38 14.51
N GLY A 304 2.39 -1.48 14.80
CA GLY A 304 2.21 -2.60 13.88
C GLY A 304 1.22 -2.37 12.74
N ALA A 305 0.23 -1.49 12.92
CA ALA A 305 -0.79 -1.23 11.89
C ALA A 305 -0.23 -0.51 10.65
N GLY A 306 0.75 0.38 10.82
CA GLY A 306 1.47 0.99 9.70
C GLY A 306 2.30 -0.03 8.92
N GLY A 307 2.87 -1.03 9.62
CA GLY A 307 3.57 -2.16 9.01
C GLY A 307 2.65 -3.04 8.17
N LEU A 308 1.48 -3.41 8.73
CA LEU A 308 0.45 -4.18 8.03
C LEU A 308 -0.03 -3.51 6.74
N LEU A 309 -0.22 -2.20 6.78
CA LEU A 309 -0.60 -1.42 5.61
C LEU A 309 0.47 -1.50 4.51
N ARG A 310 1.73 -1.23 4.87
CA ARG A 310 2.86 -1.32 3.93
C ARG A 310 2.98 -2.72 3.35
N ALA A 311 2.78 -3.74 4.19
CA ALA A 311 2.80 -5.13 3.77
C ALA A 311 1.75 -5.43 2.70
N ALA A 312 0.50 -5.05 2.96
CA ALA A 312 -0.60 -5.24 2.03
C ALA A 312 -0.38 -4.49 0.71
N GLU A 313 0.09 -3.24 0.75
CA GLU A 313 0.36 -2.44 -0.46
C GLU A 313 1.46 -3.08 -1.32
N LEU A 314 2.51 -3.62 -0.73
CA LEU A 314 3.61 -4.28 -1.45
C LEU A 314 3.19 -5.63 -2.04
N ALA A 315 2.41 -6.42 -1.31
CA ALA A 315 1.86 -7.68 -1.83
C ALA A 315 0.92 -7.44 -3.02
N ILE A 316 0.04 -6.44 -2.90
CA ILE A 316 -0.87 -6.03 -3.98
C ILE A 316 -0.07 -5.55 -5.20
N ALA A 317 0.96 -4.73 -5.00
CA ALA A 317 1.82 -4.27 -6.10
C ALA A 317 2.53 -5.44 -6.81
N GLY A 318 2.99 -6.46 -6.06
CA GLY A 318 3.57 -7.66 -6.65
C GLY A 318 2.57 -8.49 -7.46
N ALA A 319 1.31 -8.55 -7.03
CA ALA A 319 0.25 -9.32 -7.69
C ALA A 319 -0.36 -8.62 -8.91
N THR A 320 -0.25 -7.30 -9.02
CA THR A 320 -0.92 -6.52 -10.06
C THR A 320 -0.65 -7.01 -11.49
N PRO A 321 0.62 -7.26 -11.87
CA PRO A 321 0.92 -7.58 -13.26
C PRO A 321 0.27 -8.90 -13.69
N LEU A 322 0.15 -9.89 -12.79
CA LEU A 322 -0.50 -11.17 -13.08
C LEU A 322 -1.90 -10.97 -13.66
N PHE A 323 -2.68 -10.02 -13.14
CA PHE A 323 -4.03 -9.75 -13.65
C PHE A 323 -4.03 -9.12 -15.03
N ALA A 324 -3.03 -8.29 -15.34
CA ALA A 324 -2.86 -7.74 -16.69
C ALA A 324 -2.51 -8.85 -17.71
N LEU A 325 -1.82 -9.91 -17.27
CA LEU A 325 -1.48 -11.07 -18.13
C LEU A 325 -2.71 -11.89 -18.53
N PHE A 326 -3.78 -11.90 -17.71
CA PHE A 326 -5.00 -12.68 -17.99
C PHE A 326 -5.95 -12.02 -19.01
N VAL A 327 -5.64 -10.82 -19.50
CA VAL A 327 -6.50 -10.05 -20.41
C VAL A 327 -6.61 -10.69 -21.82
N GLY A 328 -5.64 -11.52 -22.22
CA GLY A 328 -5.63 -12.18 -23.54
C GLY A 328 -6.70 -13.28 -23.75
N GLY A 329 -7.37 -13.76 -22.69
CA GLY A 329 -8.27 -14.92 -22.74
C GLY A 329 -9.75 -14.64 -23.09
N GLY A 330 -10.06 -13.56 -23.81
CA GLY A 330 -11.44 -13.22 -24.22
C GLY A 330 -12.24 -12.36 -23.23
N LEU A 331 -11.76 -12.16 -22.00
CA LEU A 331 -12.40 -11.29 -20.98
C LEU A 331 -12.04 -9.79 -21.13
N GLY A 332 -11.12 -9.43 -22.01
CA GLY A 332 -10.72 -8.03 -22.25
C GLY A 332 -10.15 -7.35 -21.01
N ILE A 333 -10.30 -6.02 -20.89
CA ILE A 333 -9.74 -5.21 -19.78
C ILE A 333 -10.42 -5.47 -18.41
N TRP A 334 -11.51 -6.22 -18.38
CA TRP A 334 -12.36 -6.37 -17.19
C TRP A 334 -11.68 -7.01 -15.98
N PRO A 335 -10.81 -8.05 -16.10
CA PRO A 335 -10.09 -8.60 -14.96
C PRO A 335 -9.18 -7.56 -14.30
N LEU A 336 -8.54 -6.70 -15.09
CA LEU A 336 -7.71 -5.61 -14.58
C LEU A 336 -8.58 -4.54 -13.89
N VAL A 337 -9.72 -4.18 -14.47
CA VAL A 337 -10.66 -3.20 -13.87
C VAL A 337 -11.25 -3.75 -12.57
N LEU A 338 -11.68 -5.00 -12.53
CA LEU A 338 -12.17 -5.68 -11.33
C LEU A 338 -11.10 -5.77 -10.26
N TRP A 339 -9.85 -6.04 -10.64
CA TRP A 339 -8.75 -6.07 -9.70
C TRP A 339 -8.39 -4.68 -9.17
N LEU A 340 -8.29 -3.65 -10.02
CA LEU A 340 -8.03 -2.27 -9.61
C LEU A 340 -9.14 -1.72 -8.71
N THR A 341 -10.39 -2.06 -9.01
CA THR A 341 -11.54 -1.72 -8.15
C THR A 341 -11.49 -2.48 -6.83
N ALA A 342 -11.16 -3.78 -6.82
CA ALA A 342 -10.98 -4.56 -5.60
C ALA A 342 -9.84 -4.01 -4.73
N VAL A 343 -8.73 -3.57 -5.34
CA VAL A 343 -7.61 -2.91 -4.64
C VAL A 343 -8.02 -1.55 -4.10
N ALA A 344 -8.77 -0.75 -4.87
CA ALA A 344 -9.30 0.53 -4.38
C ALA A 344 -10.30 0.33 -3.24
N LEU A 345 -11.14 -0.71 -3.31
CA LEU A 345 -12.08 -1.10 -2.26
C LEU A 345 -11.32 -1.58 -1.01
N ALA A 346 -10.35 -2.47 -1.14
CA ALA A 346 -9.50 -2.90 -0.03
C ALA A 346 -8.76 -1.70 0.59
N GLY A 347 -8.18 -0.83 -0.24
CA GLY A 347 -7.59 0.44 0.18
C GLY A 347 -8.55 1.31 1.00
N ARG A 348 -9.82 1.40 0.58
CA ARG A 348 -10.83 2.25 1.22
C ARG A 348 -11.48 1.62 2.46
N PHE A 349 -11.70 0.30 2.48
CA PHE A 349 -12.51 -0.40 3.47
C PHE A 349 -11.73 -1.24 4.48
N THR A 350 -10.53 -1.71 4.17
CA THR A 350 -9.67 -2.42 5.14
C THR A 350 -8.53 -1.52 5.61
N VAL A 351 -7.77 -0.97 4.67
CA VAL A 351 -6.52 -0.24 4.93
C VAL A 351 -6.70 1.09 5.69
N ARG A 352 -7.53 2.00 5.16
CA ARG A 352 -7.75 3.33 5.75
C ARG A 352 -8.44 3.32 7.13
N PRO A 353 -9.48 2.51 7.37
CA PRO A 353 -10.09 2.45 8.70
C PRO A 353 -9.17 1.81 9.74
N LEU A 354 -8.38 0.80 9.39
CA LEU A 354 -7.37 0.23 10.30
C LEU A 354 -6.29 1.27 10.66
N ALA A 355 -5.86 2.08 9.70
CA ALA A 355 -4.91 3.18 9.97
C ALA A 355 -5.49 4.23 10.96
N ARG A 356 -6.79 4.55 10.84
CA ARG A 356 -7.50 5.48 11.76
C ARG A 356 -7.69 4.89 13.16
N LEU A 357 -7.95 3.59 13.25
CA LEU A 357 -8.10 2.90 14.54
C LEU A 357 -6.76 2.79 15.28
N ALA A 358 -5.68 2.50 14.54
CA ALA A 358 -4.34 2.44 15.11
C ALA A 358 -3.85 3.80 15.64
N THR A 359 -4.12 4.89 14.90
CA THR A 359 -3.77 6.26 15.35
C THR A 359 -4.53 6.68 16.61
N ARG A 360 -5.80 6.29 16.73
CA ARG A 360 -6.58 6.52 17.96
C ARG A 360 -6.04 5.72 19.15
N ALA A 361 -5.62 4.48 18.93
CA ALA A 361 -5.05 3.62 19.97
C ALA A 361 -3.69 4.11 20.47
N THR A 362 -2.82 4.66 19.61
CA THR A 362 -1.57 5.36 20.03
C THR A 362 -1.90 6.51 20.97
N LEU A 363 -2.78 7.42 20.53
CA LEU A 363 -3.08 8.62 21.28
C LEU A 363 -3.69 8.29 22.64
N GLN A 364 -4.57 7.30 22.72
CA GLN A 364 -5.12 6.86 24.00
C GLN A 364 -4.06 6.28 24.94
N ARG A 365 -3.10 5.49 24.44
CA ARG A 365 -2.01 4.97 25.27
C ARG A 365 -1.09 6.07 25.78
N ASP A 366 -0.67 6.97 24.91
CA ASP A 366 0.22 8.08 25.26
C ASP A 366 -0.45 9.01 26.28
N LEU A 367 -1.77 9.24 26.14
CA LEU A 367 -2.56 9.99 27.13
C LEU A 367 -2.67 9.29 28.48
N VAL A 368 -2.80 7.95 28.50
CA VAL A 368 -2.87 7.18 29.76
C VAL A 368 -1.52 7.15 30.46
N VAL A 369 -0.42 6.98 29.73
CA VAL A 369 0.95 7.05 30.29
C VAL A 369 1.21 8.43 30.88
N ALA A 370 0.95 9.49 30.10
CA ALA A 370 1.11 10.86 30.56
C ALA A 370 0.20 11.20 31.76
N ALA A 371 -1.01 10.66 31.81
CA ALA A 371 -1.90 10.82 32.96
C ALA A 371 -1.39 10.08 34.21
N THR A 372 -0.79 8.90 34.04
CA THR A 372 -0.23 8.10 35.14
C THR A 372 1.03 8.73 35.71
N GLU A 373 1.89 9.28 34.86
CA GLU A 373 3.08 10.03 35.29
C GLU A 373 2.70 11.33 36.02
N ALA A 374 1.67 12.04 35.53
CA ALA A 374 1.14 13.22 36.20
C ALA A 374 0.58 12.92 37.59
N GLU A 375 -0.09 11.77 37.76
CA GLU A 375 -0.63 11.37 39.05
C GLU A 375 0.48 10.96 40.04
N ARG A 376 1.53 10.28 39.55
CA ARG A 376 2.71 9.95 40.38
C ARG A 376 3.43 11.21 40.86
N ALA A 377 3.60 12.19 39.99
CA ALA A 377 4.20 13.48 40.33
C ALA A 377 3.38 14.26 41.37
N ARG A 378 2.05 14.22 41.25
CA ARG A 378 1.13 14.82 42.22
C ARG A 378 1.22 14.12 43.58
N LEU A 379 1.15 12.79 43.62
CA LEU A 379 1.24 12.02 44.86
C LEU A 379 2.57 12.25 45.60
N ALA A 380 3.68 12.36 44.87
CA ALA A 380 4.98 12.69 45.45
C ALA A 380 5.01 14.09 46.07
N ALA A 381 4.31 15.05 45.47
CA ALA A 381 4.18 16.41 45.98
C ALA A 381 3.33 16.44 47.26
N ASP A 382 2.14 15.82 47.23
CA ASP A 382 1.21 15.78 48.36
C ASP A 382 1.86 15.09 49.59
N ILE A 383 2.61 13.99 49.39
CA ILE A 383 3.33 13.30 50.48
C ILE A 383 4.48 14.15 51.03
N HIS A 384 5.22 14.84 50.15
CA HIS A 384 6.32 15.69 50.56
C HIS A 384 5.86 16.92 51.36
N ASP A 385 4.73 17.50 50.98
CA ASP A 385 4.28 18.76 51.57
C ASP A 385 3.44 18.54 52.83
N ASP A 386 2.57 17.53 52.90
CA ASP A 386 1.75 17.30 54.10
C ASP A 386 2.45 16.38 55.11
N ALA A 387 2.82 15.17 54.69
CA ALA A 387 3.29 14.15 55.63
C ALA A 387 4.69 14.44 56.19
N LEU A 388 5.59 14.93 55.35
CA LEU A 388 6.98 15.24 55.73
C LEU A 388 7.08 16.51 56.60
N GLN A 389 6.19 17.49 56.40
CA GLN A 389 6.11 18.67 57.27
C GLN A 389 5.56 18.33 58.65
N GLU A 390 4.46 17.56 58.72
CA GLU A 390 3.90 17.10 60.00
C GLU A 390 4.90 16.26 60.80
N LEU A 391 5.62 15.35 60.13
CA LEU A 391 6.68 14.55 60.74
C LEU A 391 7.83 15.42 61.25
N THR A 392 8.21 16.47 60.52
CA THR A 392 9.28 17.38 60.96
C THR A 392 8.86 18.18 62.20
N LEU A 393 7.60 18.62 62.27
CA LEU A 393 7.04 19.29 63.45
C LEU A 393 6.94 18.33 64.64
N LEU A 394 6.55 17.08 64.41
CA LEU A 394 6.50 16.04 65.44
C LEU A 394 7.89 15.78 66.03
N VAL A 395 8.91 15.60 65.17
CA VAL A 395 10.31 15.40 65.60
C VAL A 395 10.77 16.57 66.49
N ARG A 396 10.51 17.82 66.10
CA ARG A 396 10.87 19.00 66.90
C ARG A 396 10.15 19.04 68.25
N ARG A 397 8.87 18.63 68.32
CA ARG A 397 8.12 18.55 69.58
C ARG A 397 8.71 17.49 70.51
N LEU A 398 9.05 16.31 69.98
CA LEU A 398 9.66 15.21 70.74
C LEU A 398 11.04 15.59 71.29
N GLU A 399 11.86 16.28 70.49
CA GLU A 399 13.13 16.85 70.93
C GLU A 399 12.94 17.83 72.10
N SER A 400 11.94 18.72 72.00
CA SER A 400 11.65 19.71 73.05
C SER A 400 11.12 19.10 74.35
N SER A 401 10.50 17.92 74.30
CA SER A 401 10.03 17.19 75.49
C SER A 401 11.10 16.27 76.11
N GLY A 402 12.29 16.18 75.53
CA GLY A 402 13.37 15.32 76.00
C GLY A 402 13.24 13.85 75.59
N ASP A 403 12.33 13.52 74.67
CA ASP A 403 12.16 12.17 74.12
C ASP A 403 13.07 11.98 72.90
N THR A 404 14.32 11.62 73.17
CA THR A 404 15.33 11.44 72.12
C THR A 404 15.10 10.20 71.26
N GLU A 405 14.51 9.15 71.83
CA GLU A 405 14.23 7.89 71.12
C GLU A 405 13.09 8.08 70.11
N GLY A 406 11.99 8.74 70.52
CA GLY A 406 10.89 9.11 69.62
C GLY A 406 11.33 10.03 68.48
N ALA A 407 12.22 10.99 68.76
CA ALA A 407 12.76 11.89 67.74
C ALA A 407 13.61 11.16 66.68
N GLU A 408 14.42 10.18 67.08
CA GLU A 408 15.26 9.40 66.17
C GLU A 408 14.45 8.48 65.25
N ILE A 409 13.39 7.87 65.78
CA ILE A 409 12.42 7.10 64.99
C ILE A 409 11.73 8.02 63.97
N GLY A 410 11.29 9.20 64.38
CA GLY A 410 10.67 10.18 63.48
C GLY A 410 11.58 10.63 62.34
N ARG A 411 12.88 10.85 62.60
CA ARG A 411 13.87 11.16 61.55
C ARG A 411 14.04 10.00 60.57
N THR A 412 14.13 8.77 61.07
CA THR A 412 14.26 7.57 60.22
C THR A 412 13.05 7.37 59.30
N VAL A 413 11.84 7.62 59.80
CA VAL A 413 10.60 7.56 58.99
C VAL A 413 10.58 8.67 57.95
N ALA A 414 10.99 9.88 58.31
CA ALA A 414 11.10 11.01 57.38
C ALA A 414 12.13 10.73 56.26
N ASP A 415 13.29 10.15 56.58
CA ASP A 415 14.31 9.80 55.58
C ASP A 415 13.85 8.70 54.63
N ARG A 416 13.10 7.70 55.12
CA ARG A 416 12.48 6.66 54.27
C ARG A 416 11.41 7.26 53.35
N LEU A 417 10.57 8.16 53.85
CA LEU A 417 9.59 8.86 53.02
C LEU A 417 10.25 9.78 51.99
N ARG A 418 11.35 10.47 52.34
CA ARG A 418 12.16 11.25 51.40
C ARG A 418 12.77 10.38 50.30
N ALA A 419 13.26 9.19 50.63
CA ALA A 419 13.77 8.25 49.63
C ALA A 419 12.68 7.80 48.65
N ILE A 420 11.48 7.45 49.16
CA ILE A 420 10.32 7.08 48.33
C ILE A 420 9.87 8.25 47.45
N CYS A 421 9.87 9.48 47.96
CA CYS A 421 9.56 10.70 47.20
C CYS A 421 10.66 11.06 46.19
N GLY A 422 11.92 10.76 46.51
CA GLY A 422 13.06 10.95 45.62
C GLY A 422 13.00 10.05 44.40
N ASP A 423 12.55 8.80 44.56
CA ASP A 423 12.27 7.86 43.46
C ASP A 423 11.09 8.30 42.57
N LEU A 424 10.32 9.30 43.00
CA LEU A 424 9.22 9.93 42.26
C LEU A 424 9.61 11.28 41.60
N ARG A 425 10.90 11.66 41.55
CA ARG A 425 11.38 12.92 40.93
C ARG A 425 10.97 13.04 39.46
N LEU A 426 10.62 14.27 39.06
CA LEU A 426 10.05 14.63 37.77
C LEU A 426 11.11 14.52 36.65
N PRO A 427 11.15 13.44 35.85
CA PRO A 427 12.26 13.21 34.90
C PRO A 427 12.37 14.32 33.84
N ILE A 428 11.23 14.95 33.51
CA ILE A 428 11.16 16.05 32.55
C ILE A 428 11.94 17.29 33.01
N LEU A 429 11.99 17.56 34.32
CA LEU A 429 12.73 18.70 34.85
C LEU A 429 14.24 18.42 34.86
N ASP A 430 14.62 17.21 35.29
CA ASP A 430 16.01 16.79 35.36
C ASP A 430 16.64 16.73 33.94
N ASP A 431 15.94 16.14 32.97
CA ASP A 431 16.43 15.96 31.59
C ASP A 431 16.33 17.23 30.73
N LEU A 432 15.23 17.99 30.83
CA LEU A 432 14.90 19.04 29.87
C LEU A 432 14.89 20.47 30.46
N GLY A 433 14.93 20.62 31.79
CA GLY A 433 14.93 21.91 32.47
C GLY A 433 13.54 22.50 32.72
N VAL A 434 13.51 23.72 33.26
CA VAL A 434 12.28 24.35 33.78
C VAL A 434 11.29 24.69 32.66
N GLY A 435 11.74 25.20 31.51
CA GLY A 435 10.85 25.60 30.43
C GLY A 435 9.96 24.45 29.92
N PRO A 436 10.52 23.29 29.52
CA PRO A 436 9.72 22.14 29.10
C PRO A 436 8.86 21.55 30.22
N ALA A 437 9.30 21.64 31.48
CA ALA A 437 8.50 21.25 32.63
C ALA A 437 7.28 22.20 32.82
N LEU A 438 7.45 23.51 32.56
CA LEU A 438 6.35 24.49 32.55
C LEU A 438 5.39 24.28 31.39
N ASP A 439 5.89 23.95 30.18
CA ASP A 439 5.04 23.58 29.02
C ASP A 439 4.10 22.44 29.41
N TRP A 440 4.64 21.41 30.05
CA TRP A 440 3.87 20.28 30.57
C TRP A 440 2.86 20.67 31.65
N LEU A 441 3.28 21.51 32.60
CA LEU A 441 2.45 21.96 33.71
C LEU A 441 1.26 22.81 33.22
N VAL A 442 1.48 23.71 32.27
CA VAL A 442 0.43 24.57 31.69
C VAL A 442 -0.61 23.74 30.95
N LEU A 443 -0.20 22.73 30.16
CA LEU A 443 -1.13 21.81 29.48
C LEU A 443 -2.01 21.01 30.47
N ARG A 444 -1.52 20.79 31.69
CA ARG A 444 -2.30 20.13 32.76
C ARG A 444 -3.27 21.12 33.40
N ILE A 445 -2.82 22.33 33.69
CA ILE A 445 -3.60 23.38 34.35
C ILE A 445 -4.71 23.90 33.44
N GLU A 446 -4.50 24.02 32.13
CA GLU A 446 -5.53 24.41 31.15
C GLU A 446 -6.78 23.50 31.24
N ARG A 447 -6.58 22.20 31.44
CA ARG A 447 -7.67 21.22 31.60
C ARG A 447 -8.44 21.36 32.93
N LEU A 448 -7.81 21.92 33.97
CA LEU A 448 -8.40 22.10 35.30
C LEU A 448 -9.01 23.49 35.50
N ALA A 449 -8.46 24.51 34.83
CA ALA A 449 -8.87 25.91 34.97
C ALA A 449 -10.20 26.22 34.27
N GLY A 450 -10.67 25.36 33.36
CA GLY A 450 -11.92 25.56 32.62
C GLY A 450 -11.91 26.76 31.66
N GLY A 451 -10.72 27.24 31.29
CA GLY A 451 -10.52 28.39 30.40
C GLY A 451 -9.05 28.54 29.96
N GLU A 452 -8.74 29.61 29.22
CA GLU A 452 -7.44 29.80 28.57
C GLU A 452 -6.28 29.94 29.57
N VAL A 453 -5.23 29.13 29.37
CA VAL A 453 -3.96 29.24 30.09
C VAL A 453 -2.85 29.33 29.04
N ARG A 454 -2.07 30.41 29.09
CA ARG A 454 -1.07 30.72 28.06
C ARG A 454 0.31 30.79 28.68
N LEU A 455 1.27 30.09 28.06
CA LEU A 455 2.69 30.17 28.40
C LEU A 455 3.45 31.00 27.35
N GLU A 456 4.14 32.03 27.82
CA GLU A 456 5.04 32.85 27.04
C GLU A 456 6.47 32.59 27.52
N ARG A 457 7.22 31.81 26.74
CA ARG A 457 8.62 31.46 27.02
C ARG A 457 9.57 32.24 26.12
N ALA A 458 10.64 32.77 26.70
CA ALA A 458 11.77 33.33 25.97
C ALA A 458 13.08 32.93 26.65
N ASP A 459 14.04 32.37 25.92
CA ASP A 459 15.33 31.89 26.45
C ASP A 459 15.19 30.77 27.52
N ASP A 460 15.97 29.69 27.40
CA ASP A 460 15.82 28.49 28.25
C ASP A 460 17.18 27.93 28.66
N THR A 461 17.92 28.75 29.42
CA THR A 461 19.27 28.39 29.90
C THR A 461 19.15 27.46 31.11
N ARG A 462 20.02 26.44 31.19
CA ARG A 462 20.08 25.53 32.34
C ARG A 462 20.83 26.16 33.50
N HIS A 463 20.34 25.91 34.71
CA HIS A 463 20.92 26.37 35.96
C HIS A 463 21.10 25.19 36.94
N ASN A 464 21.54 25.49 38.16
CA ASN A 464 21.66 24.46 39.20
C ASN A 464 20.29 23.76 39.39
N PRO A 465 20.23 22.41 39.39
CA PRO A 465 18.99 21.65 39.57
C PRO A 465 18.15 22.06 40.79
N ASP A 466 18.78 22.48 41.88
CA ASP A 466 18.07 22.94 43.08
C ASP A 466 17.36 24.27 42.85
N VAL A 467 17.96 25.16 42.04
CA VAL A 467 17.36 26.43 41.59
C VAL A 467 16.21 26.15 40.62
N GLU A 468 16.43 25.27 39.65
CA GLU A 468 15.41 24.85 38.68
C GLU A 468 14.18 24.24 39.38
N LEU A 469 14.41 23.37 40.37
CA LEU A 469 13.37 22.74 41.16
C LEU A 469 12.61 23.75 42.02
N ALA A 470 13.30 24.67 42.70
CA ALA A 470 12.65 25.70 43.50
C ALA A 470 11.72 26.58 42.64
N ILE A 471 12.17 27.00 41.46
CA ILE A 471 11.39 27.82 40.53
C ILE A 471 10.19 27.05 39.99
N PHE A 472 10.37 25.78 39.61
CA PHE A 472 9.28 24.94 39.16
C PHE A 472 8.21 24.74 40.25
N ARG A 473 8.62 24.58 41.51
CA ARG A 473 7.70 24.43 42.65
C ARG A 473 6.94 25.72 42.95
N VAL A 474 7.59 26.88 42.83
CA VAL A 474 6.89 28.17 42.94
C VAL A 474 5.86 28.32 41.81
N ALA A 475 6.21 27.94 40.58
CA ALA A 475 5.26 27.97 39.46
C ALA A 475 4.06 27.03 39.67
N GLN A 476 4.31 25.82 40.19
CA GLN A 476 3.27 24.84 40.51
C GLN A 476 2.27 25.37 41.52
N GLU A 477 2.77 25.92 42.62
CA GLU A 477 1.93 26.47 43.70
C GLU A 477 1.18 27.72 43.23
N ALA A 478 1.83 28.62 42.49
CA ALA A 478 1.19 29.80 41.93
C ALA A 478 0.06 29.44 40.93
N LEU A 479 0.29 28.46 40.04
CA LEU A 479 -0.75 28.00 39.11
C LEU A 479 -1.89 27.26 39.82
N ALA A 480 -1.59 26.46 40.85
CA ALA A 480 -2.63 25.81 41.67
C ALA A 480 -3.50 26.85 42.37
N ASN A 481 -2.89 27.91 42.92
CA ASN A 481 -3.60 29.04 43.51
C ASN A 481 -4.45 29.80 42.48
N ALA A 482 -3.93 30.02 41.27
CA ALA A 482 -4.69 30.63 40.18
C ALA A 482 -5.92 29.81 39.76
N VAL A 483 -5.84 28.47 39.77
CA VAL A 483 -7.00 27.59 39.50
C VAL A 483 -8.01 27.61 40.63
N LYS A 484 -7.53 27.58 41.88
CA LYS A 484 -8.39 27.44 43.07
C LYS A 484 -9.07 28.77 43.48
N HIS A 485 -8.36 29.88 43.31
CA HIS A 485 -8.75 31.19 43.82
C HIS A 485 -8.86 32.25 42.72
N GLY A 486 -8.16 32.06 41.60
CA GLY A 486 -8.18 32.95 40.44
C GLY A 486 -9.32 32.62 39.47
N LYS A 487 -9.22 33.21 38.26
CA LYS A 487 -10.05 32.86 37.10
C LYS A 487 -9.22 33.00 35.82
N PRO A 488 -9.54 32.24 34.75
CA PRO A 488 -8.98 32.48 33.43
C PRO A 488 -9.32 33.88 32.88
N PRO A 489 -8.48 34.44 32.00
CA PRO A 489 -7.25 33.86 31.47
C PRO A 489 -6.11 33.84 32.51
N ILE A 490 -5.29 32.79 32.46
CA ILE A 490 -4.05 32.70 33.25
C ILE A 490 -2.86 32.83 32.30
N VAL A 491 -1.95 33.75 32.59
CA VAL A 491 -0.76 34.00 31.76
C VAL A 491 0.50 33.68 32.54
N VAL A 492 1.33 32.79 32.01
CA VAL A 492 2.63 32.43 32.55
C VAL A 492 3.71 33.02 31.65
N ARG A 493 4.58 33.84 32.20
CA ARG A 493 5.74 34.43 31.52
C ARG A 493 7.00 33.87 32.15
N TYR A 494 7.80 33.17 31.37
CA TYR A 494 9.05 32.56 31.82
C TYR A 494 10.20 32.97 30.91
N ARG A 495 11.30 33.41 31.53
CA ARG A 495 12.54 33.69 30.83
C ARG A 495 13.75 33.22 31.63
N SER A 496 14.66 32.53 30.97
CA SER A 496 15.90 32.03 31.57
C SER A 496 17.12 32.35 30.71
N THR A 497 18.04 33.10 31.30
CA THR A 497 19.27 33.55 30.66
C THR A 497 20.46 33.26 31.57
N PRO A 498 21.72 33.33 31.08
CA PRO A 498 22.89 33.23 31.94
C PRO A 498 22.91 34.26 33.09
N ALA A 499 22.19 35.38 32.96
CA ALA A 499 22.08 36.43 33.97
C ALA A 499 21.02 36.14 35.06
N GLY A 500 20.25 35.06 34.94
CA GLY A 500 19.21 34.69 35.89
C GLY A 500 17.90 34.24 35.25
N ILE A 501 16.94 33.95 36.12
CA ILE A 501 15.61 33.44 35.77
C ILE A 501 14.55 34.41 36.27
N SER A 502 13.56 34.71 35.42
CA SER A 502 12.35 35.45 35.78
C SER A 502 11.11 34.62 35.47
N LEU A 503 10.22 34.50 36.44
CA LEU A 503 8.92 33.84 36.32
C LEU A 503 7.83 34.83 36.76
N ALA A 504 6.79 35.00 35.95
CA ALA A 504 5.61 35.76 36.33
C ALA A 504 4.34 34.97 35.97
N ILE A 505 3.37 34.96 36.88
CA ILE A 505 2.07 34.30 36.70
C ILE A 505 0.98 35.29 37.07
N ASP A 506 0.07 35.52 36.13
CA ASP A 506 -1.07 36.41 36.27
C ASP A 506 -2.38 35.63 36.15
N ASP A 507 -3.34 35.90 37.04
CA ASP A 507 -4.73 35.44 36.91
C ASP A 507 -5.70 36.63 36.76
N ALA A 508 -6.95 36.36 36.35
CA ALA A 508 -8.01 37.35 36.22
C ALA A 508 -9.09 37.22 37.33
N GLY A 509 -8.71 36.69 38.49
CA GLY A 509 -9.60 36.45 39.62
C GLY A 509 -9.91 37.69 40.47
N PRO A 510 -10.54 37.51 41.65
CA PRO A 510 -10.83 38.61 42.57
C PRO A 510 -9.56 39.27 43.16
N GLY A 511 -8.42 38.57 43.12
CA GLY A 511 -7.13 38.99 43.68
C GLY A 511 -7.01 38.73 45.18
N ILE A 512 -5.85 39.05 45.74
CA ILE A 512 -5.56 38.97 47.18
C ILE A 512 -6.07 40.24 47.88
N SER A 513 -6.69 40.11 49.06
CA SER A 513 -7.21 41.23 49.86
C SER A 513 -6.08 42.06 50.49
N ASP A 514 -6.19 43.39 50.47
CA ASP A 514 -5.20 44.35 51.00
C ASP A 514 -5.04 44.36 52.54
N GLU A 515 -5.83 43.55 53.26
CA GLU A 515 -5.68 43.36 54.71
C GLU A 515 -4.58 42.34 55.03
N ALA A 516 -3.37 42.83 55.25
CA ALA A 516 -2.31 42.13 55.98
C ALA A 516 -1.53 43.15 56.84
N PRO A 517 -0.92 42.81 58.00
CA PRO A 517 -0.36 41.48 58.33
C PRO A 517 -0.48 41.02 59.81
N LEU A 518 -0.21 39.73 60.10
CA LEU A 518 0.76 39.26 61.13
C LEU A 518 0.69 37.74 61.42
N ASP A 519 -0.45 37.07 61.21
CA ASP A 519 -0.57 35.62 61.46
C ASP A 519 -0.93 34.85 60.17
N ALA A 520 0.04 34.67 59.27
CA ALA A 520 -0.15 33.85 58.06
C ALA A 520 -0.51 32.38 58.40
N GLU A 521 -0.04 31.88 59.55
CA GLU A 521 -0.32 30.53 60.06
C GLU A 521 -1.79 30.29 60.41
N ARG A 522 -2.54 31.32 60.86
CA ARG A 522 -3.95 31.16 61.28
C ARG A 522 -4.95 31.20 60.13
N ALA A 523 -4.55 31.67 58.94
CA ALA A 523 -5.42 31.86 57.79
C ALA A 523 -5.36 30.72 56.75
N GLY A 524 -4.66 29.61 57.02
CA GLY A 524 -4.54 28.48 56.07
C GLY A 524 -3.80 28.83 54.78
N ARG A 525 -2.96 29.88 54.78
CA ARG A 525 -2.20 30.37 53.62
C ARG A 525 -0.81 29.75 53.50
N PHE A 526 -0.72 28.43 53.71
CA PHE A 526 0.54 27.67 53.64
C PHE A 526 1.23 27.77 52.26
N GLY A 527 0.45 27.89 51.18
CA GLY A 527 0.98 28.04 49.81
C GLY A 527 1.87 29.26 49.61
N LEU A 528 1.46 30.44 50.10
CA LEU A 528 2.26 31.67 49.98
C LEU A 528 3.54 31.61 50.82
N LEU A 529 3.45 31.02 52.03
CA LEU A 529 4.60 30.82 52.91
C LEU A 529 5.62 29.87 52.28
N ASN A 530 5.15 28.75 51.72
CA ASN A 530 6.00 27.77 51.03
C ASN A 530 6.70 28.39 49.82
N MET A 531 6.00 29.21 49.02
CA MET A 531 6.63 29.92 47.90
C MET A 531 7.72 30.89 48.40
N ALA A 532 7.46 31.65 49.46
CA ALA A 532 8.44 32.58 50.03
C ALA A 532 9.68 31.88 50.56
N GLN A 533 9.51 30.78 51.31
CA GLN A 533 10.62 29.98 51.83
C GLN A 533 11.46 29.36 50.70
N ARG A 534 10.83 28.85 49.63
CA ARG A 534 11.53 28.29 48.48
C ARG A 534 12.29 29.36 47.70
N ALA A 535 11.75 30.58 47.58
CA ALA A 535 12.46 31.70 46.97
C ALA A 535 13.67 32.11 47.82
N GLU A 536 13.51 32.20 49.14
CA GLU A 536 14.59 32.52 50.08
C GLU A 536 15.72 31.49 50.03
N GLN A 537 15.41 30.18 49.94
CA GLN A 537 16.39 29.10 49.84
C GLN A 537 17.36 29.25 48.68
N ILE A 538 16.93 29.86 47.58
CA ILE A 538 17.75 30.08 46.38
C ILE A 538 18.24 31.53 46.26
N GLY A 539 17.93 32.40 47.23
CA GLY A 539 18.25 33.83 47.17
C GLY A 539 17.44 34.61 46.12
N ALA A 540 16.26 34.12 45.74
CA ALA A 540 15.36 34.78 44.80
C ALA A 540 14.45 35.80 45.50
N ILE A 541 14.02 36.80 44.74
CA ILE A 541 13.03 37.79 45.18
C ILE A 541 11.67 37.33 44.69
N LEU A 542 10.73 37.13 45.62
CA LEU A 542 9.33 36.80 45.33
C LEU A 542 8.45 38.02 45.66
N ASP A 543 7.68 38.48 44.68
CA ASP A 543 6.67 39.53 44.81
C ASP A 543 5.29 38.93 44.52
N VAL A 544 4.36 39.07 45.46
CA VAL A 544 2.98 38.60 45.33
C VAL A 544 2.06 39.76 45.64
N LYS A 545 1.30 40.21 44.63
CA LYS A 545 0.44 41.39 44.76
C LYS A 545 -0.84 41.26 43.98
N ARG A 546 -1.81 42.10 44.31
CA ARG A 546 -3.02 42.28 43.50
C ARG A 546 -2.68 43.04 42.22
N TRP A 547 -3.16 42.55 41.09
CA TRP A 547 -2.95 43.20 39.81
C TRP A 547 -3.93 44.39 39.63
N PRO A 548 -3.51 45.54 39.06
CA PRO A 548 -4.35 46.73 38.96
C PRO A 548 -5.66 46.52 38.18
N SER A 549 -5.70 45.59 37.23
CA SER A 549 -6.89 45.26 36.45
C SER A 549 -7.78 44.19 37.08
N GLY A 550 -7.51 43.80 38.33
CA GLY A 550 -8.10 42.62 38.98
C GLY A 550 -7.23 41.38 38.78
N GLY A 551 -7.27 40.47 39.76
CA GLY A 551 -6.47 39.24 39.79
C GLY A 551 -5.23 39.30 40.68
N THR A 552 -4.46 38.22 40.67
CA THR A 552 -3.20 38.08 41.41
C THR A 552 -2.02 38.05 40.45
N HIS A 553 -0.95 38.75 40.83
CA HIS A 553 0.34 38.70 40.16
C HIS A 553 1.38 38.10 41.09
N VAL A 554 2.00 37.01 40.65
CA VAL A 554 3.13 36.37 41.32
C VAL A 554 4.34 36.53 40.42
N ALA A 555 5.39 37.20 40.90
CA ALA A 555 6.66 37.35 40.20
C ALA A 555 7.81 36.84 41.05
N LEU A 556 8.69 36.04 40.44
CA LEU A 556 9.93 35.57 41.04
C LEU A 556 11.10 35.95 40.13
N GLU A 557 12.10 36.60 40.73
CA GLU A 557 13.37 36.92 40.07
C GLU A 557 14.53 36.29 40.82
N TRP A 558 15.35 35.52 40.12
CA TRP A 558 16.58 34.93 40.64
C TRP A 558 17.77 35.36 39.79
N ARG A 559 18.89 35.72 40.44
CA ARG A 559 20.15 36.07 39.78
C ARG A 559 21.28 35.22 40.36
N PRO A 560 22.18 34.67 39.53
CA PRO A 560 23.38 33.99 40.01
C PRO A 560 24.29 35.00 40.72
N HIS A 561 24.88 34.58 41.84
CA HIS A 561 25.86 35.36 42.61
C HIS A 561 27.22 35.46 41.92
#